data_AF-A0A7S1HAS2-F1
#
_entry.id   AF-A0A7S1HAS2-F1
#
_cell.length_a   1.000
_cell.length_b   1.000
_cell.length_c   1.000
_cell.angle_alpha   90.00
_cell.angle_beta   90.00
_cell.angle_gamma   90.00
#
_symmetry.space_group_name_H-M   'P 1'
#
loop_
_entity.id
_entity.type
_entity.pdbx_description
1 polymer ?
#
loop_
_entity_poly.entity_id
_entity_poly.type
_entity_poly.pdbx_seq_one_letter_code
_entity_poly.pdbx_strand_id
1 'polypeptide(L)'
;VGEGSSQYDVGDQGTLILSARNRVPTSDVRFSVDGGVSFRECSFTSSSSSLEVADILSDPATSSSNFIMHGARKGSSSSSSAVYSFDFSMMLDRNCADADMAGDSGSDFEVWRPSSKSGTGCELGRQVDFLRRKPSARCLVGPKKLPTTLERNCECRESDYECDFCYERLGEAEAAARNQTVGACSYVCQGEEHAVPEDCRGTYLRSRGYRIIEGDTCQGGLEMGPRRFECPLKRSIAASNPQ
;
A
#
# COMPACT_ATOMS: atom_id res chain seq x y z
N VAL A 1 19.55 7.22 2.91
CA VAL A 1 19.71 5.74 2.88
C VAL A 1 21.20 5.42 2.99
N GLY A 2 21.58 4.48 3.88
CA GLY A 2 22.99 4.11 4.10
C GLY A 2 23.52 3.10 3.08
N GLU A 3 24.83 2.97 2.96
CA GLU A 3 25.47 1.94 2.13
C GLU A 3 25.51 0.59 2.86
N GLY A 4 25.25 -0.50 2.12
CA GLY A 4 25.29 -1.86 2.64
C GLY A 4 23.98 -2.33 3.30
N SER A 5 24.05 -3.49 3.97
CA SER A 5 22.89 -4.07 4.65
C SER A 5 22.74 -3.46 6.06
N SER A 6 21.52 -3.21 6.49
CA SER A 6 21.21 -2.67 7.82
C SER A 6 19.89 -3.23 8.32
N GLN A 7 19.78 -3.40 9.64
CA GLN A 7 18.49 -3.49 10.30
C GLN A 7 17.97 -2.09 10.59
N TYR A 8 16.65 -1.92 10.56
CA TYR A 8 16.00 -0.66 10.89
C TYR A 8 14.60 -0.91 11.44
N ASP A 9 14.11 0.05 12.20
CA ASP A 9 12.69 0.13 12.55
C ASP A 9 12.23 1.58 12.62
N VAL A 10 10.92 1.77 12.66
CA VAL A 10 10.22 3.05 12.64
C VAL A 10 9.42 3.23 13.94
N GLY A 11 9.52 4.41 14.52
CA GLY A 11 8.82 4.79 15.75
C GLY A 11 8.11 6.13 15.60
N ASP A 12 7.27 6.44 16.59
CA ASP A 12 6.49 7.68 16.67
C ASP A 12 5.78 8.04 15.35
N GLN A 13 5.03 7.09 14.80
CA GLN A 13 4.23 7.21 13.58
C GLN A 13 5.02 7.71 12.35
N GLY A 14 6.28 7.29 12.23
CA GLY A 14 7.14 7.68 11.10
C GLY A 14 8.05 8.88 11.37
N THR A 15 7.96 9.50 12.55
CA THR A 15 8.88 10.58 12.95
C THR A 15 10.30 10.07 13.09
N LEU A 16 10.47 8.89 13.70
CA LEU A 16 11.76 8.33 14.05
C LEU A 16 12.09 7.12 13.18
N ILE A 17 13.30 7.09 12.66
CA ILE A 17 13.86 5.90 12.01
C ILE A 17 15.18 5.61 12.71
N LEU A 18 15.35 4.42 13.27
CA LEU A 18 16.62 3.95 13.83
C LEU A 18 17.15 2.83 12.94
N SER A 19 18.43 2.87 12.60
CA SER A 19 19.09 1.84 11.82
C SER A 19 20.50 1.54 12.29
N ALA A 20 20.96 0.32 12.05
CA ALA A 20 22.32 -0.10 12.34
C ALA A 20 22.78 -1.11 11.28
N ARG A 21 24.06 -1.06 10.94
CA ARG A 21 24.65 -2.07 10.04
C ARG A 21 24.48 -3.45 10.65
N ASN A 22 24.09 -4.42 9.82
CA ASN A 22 24.01 -5.82 10.18
C ASN A 22 25.04 -6.64 9.41
N ARG A 23 25.24 -7.90 9.82
CA ARG A 23 26.27 -8.84 9.27
C ARG A 23 27.72 -8.44 9.50
N VAL A 24 27.95 -7.26 10.09
CA VAL A 24 29.28 -6.78 10.48
C VAL A 24 29.14 -6.18 11.88
N PRO A 25 30.04 -6.50 12.82
CA PRO A 25 30.03 -5.89 14.15
C PRO A 25 30.11 -4.37 14.06
N THR A 26 29.18 -3.67 14.71
CA THR A 26 29.08 -2.20 14.72
C THR A 26 28.98 -1.67 16.15
N SER A 27 29.50 -0.46 16.35
CA SER A 27 29.36 0.32 17.59
C SER A 27 28.44 1.52 17.43
N ASP A 28 27.95 1.73 16.22
CA ASP A 28 27.28 2.94 15.79
C ASP A 28 25.89 2.62 15.24
N VAL A 29 24.93 3.46 15.62
CA VAL A 29 23.60 3.52 15.03
C VAL A 29 23.45 4.81 14.24
N ARG A 30 22.57 4.78 13.25
CA ARG A 30 22.11 5.96 12.53
C ARG A 30 20.64 6.18 12.81
N PHE A 31 20.23 7.43 12.96
CA PHE A 31 18.83 7.75 13.18
C PHE A 31 18.41 8.99 12.42
N SER A 32 17.13 9.05 12.08
CA SER A 32 16.45 10.20 11.49
C SER A 32 15.29 10.62 12.37
N VAL A 33 15.06 11.93 12.43
CA VAL A 33 13.93 12.57 13.14
C VAL A 33 13.07 13.43 12.20
N ASP A 34 13.29 13.30 10.89
CA ASP A 34 12.70 14.11 9.82
C ASP A 34 12.12 13.23 8.70
N GLY A 35 11.66 12.02 9.05
CA GLY A 35 11.05 11.09 8.09
C GLY A 35 12.04 10.53 7.06
N GLY A 36 13.32 10.44 7.42
CA GLY A 36 14.37 9.87 6.57
C GLY A 36 15.03 10.86 5.60
N VAL A 37 14.73 12.16 5.69
CA VAL A 37 15.36 13.20 4.86
C VAL A 37 16.85 13.32 5.20
N SER A 38 17.20 13.33 6.49
CA SER A 38 18.57 13.33 6.96
C SER A 38 18.80 12.29 8.06
N PHE A 39 20.03 11.78 8.13
CA PHE A 39 20.43 10.80 9.14
C PHE A 39 21.64 11.31 9.92
N ARG A 40 21.60 11.14 11.24
CA ARG A 40 22.71 11.39 12.16
C ARG A 40 23.27 10.07 12.67
N GLU A 41 24.52 10.08 13.10
CA GLU A 41 25.20 8.90 13.66
C GLU A 41 25.44 9.10 15.16
N CYS A 42 25.36 8.01 15.93
CA CYS A 42 25.64 7.97 17.36
C CYS A 42 26.29 6.64 17.73
N SER A 43 27.40 6.70 18.45
CA SER A 43 28.03 5.52 19.03
C SER A 43 27.27 5.08 20.27
N PHE A 44 26.73 3.86 20.28
CA PHE A 44 25.99 3.30 21.42
C PHE A 44 26.87 2.47 22.36
N THR A 45 28.08 2.14 21.92
CA THR A 45 29.05 1.34 22.69
C THR A 45 30.47 1.61 22.18
N SER A 46 31.49 1.13 22.89
CA SER A 46 32.88 1.16 22.41
C SER A 46 33.11 0.10 21.33
N SER A 47 34.10 0.31 20.46
CA SER A 47 34.45 -0.65 19.40
C SER A 47 34.84 -2.04 19.93
N SER A 48 35.38 -2.10 21.15
CA SER A 48 35.70 -3.35 21.88
C SER A 48 34.47 -4.16 22.31
N SER A 49 33.29 -3.53 22.35
CA SER A 49 32.00 -4.15 22.70
C SER A 49 31.00 -4.07 21.54
N SER A 50 31.53 -4.08 20.30
CA SER A 50 30.73 -4.04 19.08
C SER A 50 29.75 -5.21 18.98
N LEU A 51 28.60 -4.92 18.35
CA LEU A 51 27.47 -5.82 18.24
C LEU A 51 27.26 -6.20 16.78
N GLU A 52 27.14 -7.49 16.50
CA GLU A 52 26.53 -7.95 15.26
C GLU A 52 25.01 -7.90 15.44
N VAL A 53 24.37 -6.91 14.83
CA VAL A 53 22.95 -6.60 15.02
C VAL A 53 22.08 -7.69 14.39
N ALA A 54 21.21 -8.29 15.20
CA ALA A 54 20.21 -9.25 14.75
C ALA A 54 18.93 -8.53 14.32
N ASP A 55 18.42 -7.62 15.16
CA ASP A 55 17.19 -6.87 14.88
C ASP A 55 17.09 -5.56 15.68
N ILE A 56 16.24 -4.65 15.20
CA ILE A 56 15.80 -3.43 15.88
C ILE A 56 14.27 -3.46 15.94
N LEU A 57 13.72 -3.18 17.11
CA LEU A 57 12.29 -3.31 17.40
C LEU A 57 11.75 -2.03 18.03
N SER A 58 10.65 -1.55 17.49
CA SER A 58 9.75 -0.54 18.01
C SER A 58 8.50 -1.21 18.61
N ASP A 59 7.60 -0.44 19.22
CA ASP A 59 6.31 -1.00 19.63
C ASP A 59 5.49 -1.43 18.40
N PRO A 60 4.63 -2.46 18.49
CA PRO A 60 3.84 -2.92 17.34
C PRO A 60 2.90 -1.89 16.73
N ALA A 61 2.50 -0.87 17.51
CA ALA A 61 1.69 0.24 17.03
C ALA A 61 2.54 1.39 16.44
N THR A 62 3.87 1.23 16.44
CA THR A 62 4.90 2.18 15.99
C THR A 62 4.69 3.59 16.52
N SER A 63 4.21 3.68 17.75
CA SER A 63 3.71 4.89 18.39
C SER A 63 4.64 5.41 19.51
N SER A 64 5.61 4.59 19.90
CA SER A 64 6.64 4.86 20.89
C SER A 64 7.83 5.60 20.26
N SER A 65 8.50 6.42 21.06
CA SER A 65 9.80 7.00 20.75
C SER A 65 10.98 6.14 21.25
N ASN A 66 10.70 4.92 21.72
CA ASN A 66 11.70 4.00 22.24
C ASN A 66 11.94 2.83 21.28
N PHE A 67 13.19 2.41 21.16
CA PHE A 67 13.60 1.24 20.39
C PHE A 67 14.40 0.27 21.24
N ILE A 68 14.35 -1.00 20.87
CA ILE A 68 15.19 -2.07 21.42
C ILE A 68 16.00 -2.68 20.28
N MET A 69 17.32 -2.72 20.41
CA MET A 69 18.22 -3.40 19.49
C MET A 69 18.86 -4.57 20.20
N HIS A 70 18.96 -5.72 19.53
CA HIS A 70 19.64 -6.88 20.08
C HIS A 70 20.53 -7.58 19.06
N GLY A 71 21.50 -8.34 19.57
CA GLY A 71 22.47 -9.03 18.73
C GLY A 71 23.53 -9.77 19.52
N ALA A 72 24.52 -10.30 18.82
CA ALA A 72 25.64 -11.03 19.40
C ALA A 72 26.87 -10.12 19.55
N ARG A 73 27.52 -10.13 20.73
CA ARG A 73 28.77 -9.40 20.95
C ARG A 73 29.93 -10.13 20.26
N LYS A 74 30.85 -9.37 19.67
CA LYS A 74 32.12 -9.91 19.18
C LYS A 74 33.10 -10.13 20.33
N GLY A 75 33.77 -11.28 20.38
CA GLY A 75 34.97 -11.49 21.20
C GLY A 75 34.79 -12.06 22.60
N SER A 76 33.60 -12.53 22.99
CA SER A 76 33.44 -13.35 24.20
C SER A 76 33.59 -14.83 23.88
N SER A 77 34.31 -15.57 24.73
CA SER A 77 34.57 -17.02 24.61
C SER A 77 33.30 -17.88 24.70
N SER A 78 32.19 -17.31 25.16
CA SER A 78 30.83 -17.80 24.98
C SER A 78 30.07 -16.80 24.11
N SER A 79 29.18 -17.23 23.22
CA SER A 79 28.32 -16.33 22.44
C SER A 79 27.43 -15.49 23.37
N SER A 80 27.88 -14.30 23.75
CA SER A 80 27.13 -13.41 24.64
C SER A 80 26.26 -12.48 23.82
N SER A 81 24.96 -12.48 24.09
CA SER A 81 24.02 -11.54 23.48
C SER A 81 23.98 -10.24 24.28
N ALA A 82 23.63 -9.15 23.62
CA ALA A 82 23.35 -7.88 24.27
C ALA A 82 22.05 -7.28 23.73
N VAL A 83 21.41 -6.50 24.59
CA VAL A 83 20.23 -5.71 24.27
C VAL A 83 20.54 -4.27 24.64
N TYR A 84 20.27 -3.35 23.73
CA TYR A 84 20.39 -1.91 23.93
C TYR A 84 19.01 -1.28 23.77
N SER A 85 18.67 -0.36 24.66
CA SER A 85 17.45 0.45 24.55
C SER A 85 17.83 1.87 24.16
N PHE A 86 17.07 2.45 23.23
CA PHE A 86 17.24 3.82 22.78
C PHE A 86 15.97 4.60 23.10
N ASP A 87 16.11 5.67 23.87
CA ASP A 87 15.01 6.55 24.26
C ASP A 87 15.19 7.91 23.57
N PHE A 88 14.27 8.23 22.66
CA PHE A 88 14.25 9.50 21.92
C PHE A 88 13.31 10.55 22.54
N SER A 89 12.73 10.31 23.72
CA SER A 89 11.81 11.24 24.39
C SER A 89 12.42 12.61 24.65
N MET A 90 13.72 12.68 24.90
CA MET A 90 14.46 13.94 25.12
C MET A 90 15.03 14.56 23.84
N MET A 91 14.83 13.94 22.67
CA MET A 91 15.40 14.43 21.42
C MET A 91 14.56 15.53 20.76
N LEU A 92 13.26 15.55 21.07
CA LEU A 92 12.30 16.53 20.56
C LEU A 92 11.52 17.07 21.76
N ASP A 93 11.59 18.38 21.97
CA ASP A 93 11.19 19.01 23.24
C ASP A 93 9.68 19.11 23.47
N ARG A 94 8.86 18.69 22.50
CA ARG A 94 7.40 18.85 22.56
C ARG A 94 6.65 17.83 21.72
N ASN A 95 5.36 17.70 22.03
CA ASN A 95 4.39 17.02 21.18
C ASN A 95 3.96 17.92 20.02
N CYS A 96 3.56 17.31 18.91
CA CYS A 96 3.03 18.00 17.75
C CYS A 96 1.64 18.58 18.04
N ALA A 97 1.37 19.77 17.50
CA ALA A 97 0.16 20.54 17.74
C ALA A 97 -0.62 20.84 16.46
N ASP A 98 -1.87 21.26 16.63
CA ASP A 98 -2.73 21.82 15.58
C ASP A 98 -2.98 20.88 14.39
N ALA A 99 -3.23 19.60 14.67
CA ALA A 99 -3.52 18.58 13.65
C ALA A 99 -4.84 18.85 12.89
N ASP A 100 -5.79 19.54 13.52
CA ASP A 100 -7.04 20.01 12.93
C ASP A 100 -6.85 21.18 11.96
N MET A 101 -5.73 21.90 12.07
CA MET A 101 -5.34 23.00 11.17
C MET A 101 -4.25 22.58 10.17
N ALA A 102 -4.19 21.28 9.83
CA ALA A 102 -3.15 20.76 8.94
C ALA A 102 -3.13 21.47 7.58
N GLY A 103 -1.94 21.84 7.13
CA GLY A 103 -1.73 22.68 5.95
C GLY A 103 -1.47 24.16 6.27
N ASP A 104 -1.90 24.64 7.44
CA ASP A 104 -1.58 26.00 7.88
C ASP A 104 -0.12 26.14 8.27
N SER A 105 0.42 27.36 8.15
CA SER A 105 1.82 27.65 8.47
C SER A 105 2.18 27.37 9.94
N GLY A 106 1.24 27.55 10.87
CA GLY A 106 1.42 27.29 12.30
C GLY A 106 1.28 25.82 12.71
N SER A 107 0.66 24.98 11.87
CA SER A 107 0.46 23.56 12.19
C SER A 107 1.73 22.73 11.97
N ASP A 108 1.94 21.72 12.83
CA ASP A 108 2.98 20.72 12.61
C ASP A 108 2.60 19.66 11.57
N PHE A 109 1.37 19.69 11.08
CA PHE A 109 0.81 18.69 10.20
C PHE A 109 0.52 19.26 8.81
N GLU A 110 0.67 18.41 7.81
CA GLU A 110 0.28 18.65 6.43
C GLU A 110 -0.75 17.58 6.01
N VAL A 111 -1.59 17.97 5.06
CA VAL A 111 -2.45 17.02 4.36
C VAL A 111 -1.64 16.42 3.22
N TRP A 112 -1.46 15.11 3.25
CA TRP A 112 -0.75 14.36 2.24
C TRP A 112 -1.70 13.36 1.56
N ARG A 113 -1.74 13.43 0.22
CA ARG A 113 -2.49 12.49 -0.62
C ARG A 113 -1.51 11.55 -1.31
N PRO A 114 -1.66 10.23 -1.19
CA PRO A 114 -0.93 9.29 -2.02
C PRO A 114 -1.32 9.52 -3.49
N SER A 115 -0.33 9.63 -4.35
CA SER A 115 -0.55 9.77 -5.79
C SER A 115 0.43 8.90 -6.55
N SER A 116 -0.09 8.10 -7.48
CA SER A 116 0.71 7.46 -8.52
C SER A 116 1.33 8.50 -9.46
N LYS A 117 2.16 8.03 -10.40
CA LYS A 117 2.77 8.87 -11.45
C LYS A 117 1.76 9.67 -12.28
N SER A 118 0.50 9.24 -12.29
CA SER A 118 -0.59 9.97 -12.96
C SER A 118 -0.89 11.33 -12.31
N GLY A 119 -0.50 11.52 -11.05
CA GLY A 119 -0.76 12.74 -10.27
C GLY A 119 -2.24 12.96 -9.92
N THR A 120 -3.13 12.03 -10.26
CA THR A 120 -4.58 12.21 -10.06
C THR A 120 -4.99 12.03 -8.60
N GLY A 121 -4.17 11.32 -7.81
CA GLY A 121 -4.45 10.98 -6.42
C GLY A 121 -5.67 10.06 -6.25
N CYS A 122 -6.14 9.46 -7.35
CA CYS A 122 -7.22 8.48 -7.35
C CYS A 122 -6.61 7.10 -7.52
N GLU A 123 -6.56 6.35 -6.42
CA GLU A 123 -5.99 5.01 -6.38
C GLU A 123 -7.12 4.05 -5.98
N LEU A 124 -7.38 3.03 -6.81
CA LEU A 124 -8.49 2.09 -6.63
C LEU A 124 -9.85 2.80 -6.50
N GLY A 125 -10.11 3.73 -7.42
CA GLY A 125 -11.36 4.48 -7.48
C GLY A 125 -11.60 5.43 -6.31
N ARG A 126 -10.57 5.75 -5.51
CA ARG A 126 -10.72 6.54 -4.29
C ARG A 126 -9.58 7.52 -4.09
N GLN A 127 -9.91 8.69 -3.55
CA GLN A 127 -8.93 9.64 -3.02
C GLN A 127 -8.99 9.60 -1.51
N VAL A 128 -7.82 9.44 -0.89
CA VAL A 128 -7.67 9.38 0.56
C VAL A 128 -6.61 10.39 0.99
N ASP A 129 -7.00 11.31 1.85
CA ASP A 129 -6.12 12.33 2.42
C ASP A 129 -5.70 11.91 3.84
N PHE A 130 -4.40 11.86 4.07
CA PHE A 130 -3.82 11.54 5.37
C PHE A 130 -3.22 12.77 6.02
N LEU A 131 -3.40 12.87 7.33
CA LEU A 131 -2.60 13.77 8.14
C LEU A 131 -1.22 13.17 8.34
N ARG A 132 -0.20 13.97 8.02
CA ARG A 132 1.20 13.61 8.22
C ARG A 132 1.91 14.75 8.94
N ARG A 133 2.82 14.41 9.85
CA ARG A 133 3.73 15.39 10.43
C ARG A 133 4.63 15.97 9.34
N LYS A 134 4.77 17.29 9.27
CA LYS A 134 5.71 17.95 8.36
C LYS A 134 7.14 17.48 8.67
N PRO A 135 7.97 17.17 7.66
CA PRO A 135 9.37 16.80 7.90
C PRO A 135 10.18 17.88 8.64
N SER A 136 9.80 19.16 8.48
CA SER A 136 10.44 20.30 9.16
C SER A 136 9.97 20.50 10.61
N ALA A 137 8.87 19.88 11.03
CA ALA A 137 8.37 19.99 12.40
C ALA A 137 9.32 19.25 13.35
N ARG A 138 9.65 19.86 14.49
CA ARG A 138 10.53 19.26 15.52
C ARG A 138 9.72 18.90 16.75
N CYS A 139 8.90 17.87 16.61
CA CYS A 139 7.97 17.39 17.63
C CYS A 139 7.68 15.89 17.47
N LEU A 140 7.24 15.25 18.55
CA LEU A 140 6.73 13.86 18.56
C LEU A 140 5.22 13.84 18.32
N VAL A 141 4.73 12.89 17.52
CA VAL A 141 3.30 12.70 17.26
C VAL A 141 2.63 12.05 18.48
N GLY A 142 3.32 11.11 19.12
CA GLY A 142 2.85 10.36 20.28
C GLY A 142 1.88 9.23 19.94
N PRO A 143 1.19 8.68 20.95
CA PRO A 143 0.45 7.42 20.83
C PRO A 143 -0.89 7.53 20.10
N LYS A 144 -1.41 8.74 19.89
CA LYS A 144 -2.73 8.94 19.30
C LYS A 144 -2.65 8.82 17.78
N LYS A 145 -3.33 7.81 17.22
CA LYS A 145 -3.43 7.64 15.77
C LYS A 145 -4.06 8.87 15.11
N LEU A 146 -3.40 9.37 14.06
CA LEU A 146 -3.93 10.48 13.26
C LEU A 146 -5.14 10.01 12.43
N PRO A 147 -6.23 10.81 12.37
CA PRO A 147 -7.38 10.47 11.54
C PRO A 147 -7.08 10.70 10.05
N THR A 148 -7.81 9.97 9.20
CA THR A 148 -7.96 10.30 7.77
C THR A 148 -8.88 11.52 7.65
N THR A 149 -8.51 12.52 6.85
CA THR A 149 -9.24 13.80 6.78
C THR A 149 -10.30 13.84 5.69
N LEU A 150 -10.08 13.16 4.57
CA LEU A 150 -11.03 13.12 3.48
C LEU A 150 -10.92 11.80 2.74
N GLU A 151 -12.07 11.16 2.53
CA GLU A 151 -12.22 9.97 1.70
C GLU A 151 -13.34 10.22 0.71
N ARG A 152 -13.05 10.10 -0.58
CA ARG A 152 -14.05 10.29 -1.65
C ARG A 152 -13.83 9.31 -2.79
N ASN A 153 -14.92 8.80 -3.34
CA ASN A 153 -14.86 7.96 -4.53
C ASN A 153 -14.69 8.84 -5.77
N CYS A 154 -13.93 8.34 -6.73
CA CYS A 154 -13.73 8.95 -8.04
C CYS A 154 -14.72 8.37 -9.05
N GLU A 155 -14.85 9.05 -10.18
CA GLU A 155 -15.47 8.46 -11.37
C GLU A 155 -14.63 7.31 -11.92
N CYS A 156 -15.28 6.23 -12.35
CA CYS A 156 -14.60 5.08 -12.94
C CYS A 156 -13.93 5.44 -14.26
N ARG A 157 -12.73 4.90 -14.46
CA ARG A 157 -11.89 5.03 -15.65
C ARG A 157 -11.47 3.66 -16.14
N GLU A 158 -10.87 3.59 -17.33
CA GLU A 158 -10.35 2.34 -17.88
C GLU A 158 -9.33 1.65 -16.95
N SER A 159 -8.56 2.43 -16.18
CA SER A 159 -7.59 1.94 -15.20
C SER A 159 -8.21 1.18 -14.02
N ASP A 160 -9.50 1.36 -13.78
CA ASP A 160 -10.23 0.75 -12.65
C ASP A 160 -10.83 -0.62 -13.04
N TYR A 161 -10.58 -1.05 -14.29
CA TYR A 161 -11.03 -2.32 -14.84
C TYR A 161 -9.87 -3.23 -15.23
N GLU A 162 -10.07 -4.52 -15.00
CA GLU A 162 -9.23 -5.59 -15.51
C GLU A 162 -10.04 -6.54 -16.40
N CYS A 163 -9.35 -7.43 -17.12
CA CYS A 163 -10.05 -8.42 -17.94
C CYS A 163 -10.80 -9.40 -17.04
N ASP A 164 -12.03 -9.71 -17.43
CA ASP A 164 -12.86 -10.68 -16.73
C ASP A 164 -12.41 -12.12 -17.02
N PHE A 165 -12.99 -13.08 -16.31
CA PHE A 165 -12.77 -14.49 -16.55
C PHE A 165 -12.92 -14.84 -18.04
N CYS A 166 -11.97 -15.60 -18.57
CA CYS A 166 -11.85 -15.97 -19.99
C CYS A 166 -11.49 -14.84 -20.96
N TYR A 167 -11.07 -13.68 -20.48
CA TYR A 167 -10.57 -12.59 -21.31
C TYR A 167 -9.11 -12.26 -20.99
N GLU A 168 -8.34 -11.96 -22.03
CA GLU A 168 -6.93 -11.54 -21.91
C GLU A 168 -6.68 -10.23 -22.65
N ARG A 169 -5.72 -9.43 -22.15
CA ARG A 169 -5.32 -8.18 -22.81
C ARG A 169 -4.56 -8.48 -24.09
N LEU A 170 -4.98 -7.87 -25.19
CA LEU A 170 -4.31 -8.03 -26.48
C LEU A 170 -3.00 -7.23 -26.53
N GLY A 171 -1.94 -7.88 -27.02
CA GLY A 171 -0.73 -7.23 -27.48
C GLY A 171 -0.93 -6.56 -28.84
N GLU A 172 0.12 -5.89 -29.33
CA GLU A 172 0.06 -5.15 -30.61
C GLU A 172 -0.25 -6.06 -31.81
N ALA A 173 0.41 -7.22 -31.88
CA ALA A 173 0.24 -8.15 -32.99
C ALA A 173 -1.16 -8.77 -33.00
N GLU A 174 -1.68 -9.18 -31.84
CA GLU A 174 -3.00 -9.78 -31.72
C GLU A 174 -4.11 -8.75 -31.97
N ALA A 175 -3.94 -7.53 -31.47
CA ALA A 175 -4.85 -6.42 -31.72
C ALA A 175 -4.95 -6.12 -33.22
N ALA A 176 -3.82 -6.05 -33.93
CA ALA A 176 -3.79 -5.86 -35.38
C ALA A 176 -4.48 -7.02 -36.12
N ALA A 177 -4.18 -8.27 -35.74
CA ALA A 177 -4.77 -9.45 -36.36
C ALA A 177 -6.29 -9.56 -36.16
N ARG A 178 -6.79 -9.09 -35.01
CA ARG A 178 -8.22 -9.13 -34.64
C ARG A 178 -8.97 -7.86 -35.03
N ASN A 179 -8.30 -6.86 -35.60
CA ASN A 179 -8.84 -5.51 -35.84
C ASN A 179 -9.47 -4.90 -34.57
N GLN A 180 -8.76 -5.04 -33.44
CA GLN A 180 -9.14 -4.56 -32.11
C GLN A 180 -8.10 -3.56 -31.60
N THR A 181 -8.44 -2.80 -30.55
CA THR A 181 -7.49 -1.88 -29.92
C THR A 181 -6.47 -2.64 -29.09
N VAL A 182 -5.21 -2.17 -29.11
CA VAL A 182 -4.16 -2.69 -28.22
C VAL A 182 -4.60 -2.52 -26.77
N GLY A 183 -4.39 -3.56 -25.95
CA GLY A 183 -4.78 -3.56 -24.53
C GLY A 183 -6.24 -3.91 -24.25
N ALA A 184 -7.09 -4.07 -25.28
CA ALA A 184 -8.46 -4.53 -25.12
C ALA A 184 -8.52 -5.97 -24.58
N CYS A 185 -9.53 -6.26 -23.77
CA CYS A 185 -9.80 -7.60 -23.28
C CYS A 185 -10.55 -8.42 -24.34
N SER A 186 -9.98 -9.55 -24.73
CA SER A 186 -10.50 -10.43 -25.79
C SER A 186 -10.71 -11.84 -25.26
N TYR A 187 -11.81 -12.49 -25.67
CA TYR A 187 -12.15 -13.83 -25.19
C TYR A 187 -11.15 -14.88 -25.71
N VAL A 188 -10.73 -15.78 -24.83
CA VAL A 188 -9.70 -16.81 -25.11
C VAL A 188 -10.12 -18.23 -24.73
N CYS A 189 -11.21 -18.40 -23.97
CA CYS A 189 -11.65 -19.74 -23.57
C CYS A 189 -12.26 -20.54 -24.72
N GLN A 190 -12.30 -21.86 -24.54
CA GLN A 190 -13.06 -22.74 -25.43
C GLN A 190 -14.56 -22.63 -25.08
N GLY A 191 -15.40 -22.42 -26.09
CA GLY A 191 -16.85 -22.31 -25.92
C GLY A 191 -17.41 -20.97 -26.39
N GLU A 192 -18.69 -20.74 -26.14
CA GLU A 192 -19.36 -19.50 -26.53
C GLU A 192 -19.11 -18.38 -25.50
N GLU A 193 -18.55 -17.26 -25.95
CA GLU A 193 -18.24 -16.06 -25.14
C GLU A 193 -19.45 -15.53 -24.34
N HIS A 194 -20.65 -15.71 -24.88
CA HIS A 194 -21.90 -15.16 -24.33
C HIS A 194 -22.90 -16.24 -23.97
N ALA A 195 -22.41 -17.43 -23.59
CA ALA A 195 -23.23 -18.54 -23.16
C ALA A 195 -24.21 -18.13 -22.06
N VAL A 196 -25.47 -18.56 -22.21
CA VAL A 196 -26.52 -18.37 -21.21
C VAL A 196 -26.31 -19.40 -20.10
N PRO A 197 -26.40 -19.02 -18.81
CA PRO A 197 -26.33 -19.99 -17.71
C PRO A 197 -27.37 -21.12 -17.88
N GLU A 198 -26.98 -22.37 -17.61
CA GLU A 198 -27.86 -23.54 -17.84
C GLU A 198 -29.22 -23.43 -17.11
N ASP A 199 -29.18 -22.90 -15.88
CA ASP A 199 -30.35 -22.66 -15.03
C ASP A 199 -30.75 -21.17 -14.96
N CYS A 200 -30.66 -20.46 -16.09
CA CYS A 200 -31.06 -19.06 -16.17
C CYS A 200 -32.57 -18.88 -15.89
N ARG A 201 -32.90 -18.13 -14.84
CA ARG A 201 -34.27 -17.69 -14.52
C ARG A 201 -34.30 -16.17 -14.30
N GLY A 202 -35.24 -15.47 -14.93
CA GLY A 202 -35.35 -14.02 -14.83
C GLY A 202 -34.25 -13.30 -15.61
N THR A 203 -33.26 -12.77 -14.91
CA THR A 203 -32.13 -12.03 -15.52
C THR A 203 -30.79 -12.58 -15.07
N TYR A 204 -29.78 -12.52 -15.93
CA TYR A 204 -28.39 -12.85 -15.60
C TYR A 204 -27.45 -11.70 -15.95
N LEU A 205 -26.27 -11.71 -15.34
CA LEU A 205 -25.19 -10.78 -15.66
C LEU A 205 -24.30 -11.40 -16.74
N ARG A 206 -24.06 -10.66 -17.81
CA ARG A 206 -23.14 -11.05 -18.87
C ARG A 206 -21.95 -10.10 -18.89
N SER A 207 -20.76 -10.69 -18.87
CA SER A 207 -19.52 -9.93 -19.02
C SER A 207 -19.47 -9.22 -20.37
N ARG A 208 -18.71 -8.13 -20.41
CA ARG A 208 -18.31 -7.43 -21.63
C ARG A 208 -16.80 -7.55 -21.87
N GLY A 209 -16.15 -8.48 -21.18
CA GLY A 209 -14.71 -8.68 -21.18
C GLY A 209 -13.95 -7.98 -20.06
N TYR A 210 -14.64 -7.16 -19.26
CA TYR A 210 -14.04 -6.36 -18.20
C TYR A 210 -14.79 -6.54 -16.88
N ARG A 211 -14.06 -6.50 -15.78
CA ARG A 211 -14.56 -6.45 -14.41
C ARG A 211 -13.82 -5.38 -13.62
N ILE A 212 -14.48 -4.84 -12.59
CA ILE A 212 -13.85 -3.86 -11.68
C ILE A 212 -12.72 -4.56 -10.92
N ILE A 213 -11.59 -3.88 -10.74
CA ILE A 213 -10.47 -4.39 -9.94
C ILE A 213 -10.93 -4.63 -8.50
N GLU A 214 -10.56 -5.76 -7.92
CA GLU A 214 -10.96 -6.08 -6.54
C GLU A 214 -10.48 -5.00 -5.56
N GLY A 215 -11.40 -4.48 -4.75
CA GLY A 215 -11.14 -3.39 -3.79
C GLY A 215 -11.25 -1.98 -4.38
N ASP A 216 -11.46 -1.84 -5.69
CA ASP A 216 -11.78 -0.57 -6.31
C ASP A 216 -13.21 -0.13 -5.95
N THR A 217 -13.36 1.15 -5.63
CA THR A 217 -14.62 1.74 -5.12
C THR A 217 -15.13 2.89 -5.99
N CYS A 218 -14.65 3.01 -7.22
CA CYS A 218 -15.08 4.04 -8.16
C CYS A 218 -16.62 4.05 -8.35
N GLN A 219 -17.20 5.21 -8.62
CA GLN A 219 -18.64 5.40 -8.79
C GLN A 219 -18.95 6.29 -9.99
N GLY A 220 -19.88 5.86 -10.83
CA GLY A 220 -20.23 6.60 -12.07
C GLY A 220 -19.09 6.60 -13.08
N GLY A 221 -19.11 7.55 -14.02
CA GLY A 221 -18.11 7.63 -15.07
C GLY A 221 -18.24 6.51 -16.11
N LEU A 222 -17.11 5.89 -16.44
CA LEU A 222 -17.04 4.84 -17.47
C LEU A 222 -17.61 3.53 -16.95
N GLU A 223 -18.63 2.99 -17.62
CA GLU A 223 -19.21 1.68 -17.28
C GLU A 223 -18.72 0.58 -18.24
N MET A 224 -17.75 -0.22 -17.82
CA MET A 224 -17.25 -1.40 -18.59
C MET A 224 -17.67 -2.75 -18.01
N GLY A 225 -18.16 -2.77 -16.76
CA GLY A 225 -18.56 -3.99 -16.05
C GLY A 225 -19.71 -4.77 -16.70
N PRO A 226 -20.14 -5.90 -16.10
CA PRO A 226 -21.16 -6.76 -16.68
C PRO A 226 -22.51 -6.06 -16.83
N ARG A 227 -23.27 -6.43 -17.85
CA ARG A 227 -24.63 -5.92 -18.10
C ARG A 227 -25.68 -6.98 -17.78
N ARG A 228 -26.86 -6.54 -17.35
CA ARG A 228 -28.01 -7.42 -17.11
C ARG A 228 -28.70 -7.75 -18.43
N PHE A 229 -28.99 -9.03 -18.62
CA PHE A 229 -29.75 -9.57 -19.75
C PHE A 229 -30.90 -10.44 -19.24
N GLU A 230 -31.99 -10.51 -20.00
CA GLU A 230 -33.08 -11.43 -19.73
C GLU A 230 -32.71 -12.85 -20.16
N CYS A 231 -33.15 -13.84 -19.39
CA CYS A 231 -33.00 -15.23 -19.77
C CYS A 231 -33.93 -15.54 -20.96
N PRO A 232 -33.43 -16.20 -22.02
CA PRO A 232 -34.28 -16.61 -23.13
C PRO A 232 -35.39 -17.55 -22.64
N LEU A 233 -36.62 -17.32 -23.11
CA LEU A 233 -37.75 -18.19 -22.83
C LEU A 233 -37.47 -19.58 -23.43
N LYS A 234 -37.44 -20.62 -22.59
CA LYS A 234 -37.38 -22.01 -23.07
C LYS A 234 -38.62 -22.26 -23.93
N ARG A 235 -38.49 -22.23 -25.26
CA ARG A 235 -39.57 -22.62 -26.17
C ARG A 235 -39.92 -24.08 -25.91
N SER A 236 -41.10 -24.34 -25.36
CA SER A 236 -41.70 -25.67 -25.38
C SER A 236 -41.93 -26.05 -26.85
N ILE A 237 -41.20 -27.05 -27.34
CA ILE A 237 -41.50 -27.67 -28.64
C ILE A 237 -42.87 -28.34 -28.47
N ALA A 238 -43.92 -27.74 -29.01
CA ALA A 238 -45.20 -28.40 -29.14
C ALA A 238 -45.00 -29.56 -30.11
N ALA A 239 -45.11 -30.79 -29.60
CA ALA A 239 -45.10 -32.00 -30.41
C ALA A 239 -46.24 -31.88 -31.44
N SER A 240 -45.88 -31.75 -32.71
CA SER A 240 -46.81 -31.93 -33.81
C SER A 240 -47.24 -33.40 -33.82
N ASN A 241 -48.50 -33.63 -33.43
CA ASN A 241 -49.13 -34.94 -33.52
C ASN A 241 -49.22 -35.36 -35.00
N PRO A 242 -48.69 -36.52 -35.42
CA PRO A 242 -48.96 -37.04 -36.75
C PRO A 242 -50.38 -37.62 -36.80
N GLN A 243 -51.15 -37.21 -37.83
CA GLN A 243 -52.39 -37.88 -38.25
C GLN A 243 -52.08 -39.20 -38.95
#